data_AF-H1HI51-F1
#
_entry.id   AF-H1HI51-F1
#
_cell.length_a   1.000
_cell.length_b   1.000
_cell.length_c   1.000
_cell.angle_alpha   90.00
_cell.angle_beta   90.00
_cell.angle_gamma   90.00
#
_symmetry.space_group_name_H-M   'P 1'
#
loop_
_entity.id
_entity.type
_entity.pdbx_description
1 polymer ?
#
loop_
_entity_poly.entity_id
_entity_poly.type
_entity_poly.pdbx_seq_one_letter_code
_entity_poly.pdbx_strand_id
1 'polypeptide(L)'
;MKNLKTITTDEFLEKFDNDILEDEDLKAIYFQRTFEDTDNSYWEEVENGEYYIIFKIIINNFLERYFIKTYYEIGPIFELKYKI
;
A
#
# COMPACT_ATOMS: atom_id res chain seq x y z
N MET A 1 -19.35 -12.25 0.70
CA MET A 1 -17.94 -11.80 0.84
C MET A 1 -17.74 -11.47 2.31
N LYS A 2 -16.68 -11.97 2.96
CA LYS A 2 -16.31 -11.48 4.29
C LYS A 2 -16.12 -9.96 4.19
N ASN A 3 -16.52 -9.20 5.21
CA ASN A 3 -16.16 -7.79 5.30
C ASN A 3 -14.63 -7.73 5.33
N LEU A 4 -14.02 -7.41 4.19
CA LEU A 4 -12.59 -7.20 4.11
C LEU A 4 -12.28 -5.95 4.92
N LYS A 5 -11.29 -6.06 5.82
CA LYS A 5 -10.74 -4.92 6.54
C LYS A 5 -10.39 -3.83 5.53
N THR A 6 -10.76 -2.60 5.81
CA THR A 6 -10.22 -1.42 5.11
C THR A 6 -9.01 -0.94 5.88
N ILE A 7 -7.94 -0.61 5.17
CA ILE A 7 -6.72 -0.05 5.75
C ILE A 7 -6.53 1.37 5.19
N THR A 8 -6.27 2.32 6.08
CA THR A 8 -5.98 3.70 5.67
C THR A 8 -4.54 3.83 5.20
N THR A 9 -4.24 4.87 4.44
CA THR A 9 -2.87 5.22 4.05
C THR A 9 -1.96 5.43 5.27
N ASP A 10 -2.44 6.13 6.31
CA ASP A 10 -1.70 6.35 7.55
C ASP A 10 -1.44 5.05 8.33
N GLU A 11 -2.45 4.17 8.49
CA GLU A 11 -2.29 2.87 9.16
C GLU A 11 -1.29 1.98 8.39
N PHE A 12 -1.38 1.96 7.06
CA PHE A 12 -0.45 1.21 6.23
C PHE A 12 0.99 1.69 6.44
N LEU A 13 1.24 3.00 6.39
CA LEU A 13 2.58 3.57 6.57
C LEU A 13 3.14 3.23 7.95
N GLU A 14 2.35 3.41 9.02
CA GLU A 14 2.77 3.07 10.39
C GLU A 14 3.15 1.59 10.49
N LYS A 15 2.31 0.70 9.96
CA LYS A 15 2.58 -0.73 10.03
C LYS A 15 3.77 -1.16 9.17
N PHE A 16 3.90 -0.59 7.98
CA PHE A 16 5.00 -0.85 7.06
C PHE A 16 6.34 -0.41 7.67
N ASP A 17 6.40 0.80 8.24
CA ASP A 17 7.64 1.36 8.80
C ASP A 17 8.10 0.66 10.09
N ASN A 18 7.18 0.00 10.79
CA ASN A 18 7.47 -0.79 11.99
C ASN A 18 7.61 -2.30 11.71
N ASP A 19 7.57 -2.74 10.45
CA ASP A 19 7.63 -4.16 10.07
C ASP A 19 6.53 -5.04 10.73
N ILE A 20 5.32 -4.49 10.92
CA ILE A 20 4.19 -5.16 11.60
C ILE A 20 2.95 -5.37 10.70
N LEU A 21 3.12 -5.36 9.37
CA LEU A 21 2.03 -5.73 8.46
C LEU A 21 1.63 -7.19 8.65
N GLU A 22 0.35 -7.42 8.87
CA GLU A 22 -0.23 -8.75 9.04
C GLU A 22 -0.75 -9.31 7.71
N ASP A 23 -0.91 -10.63 7.63
CA ASP A 23 -1.51 -11.30 6.46
C ASP A 23 -2.90 -10.73 6.10
N GLU A 24 -3.66 -10.29 7.11
CA GLU A 24 -4.97 -9.66 6.89
C GLU A 24 -4.86 -8.28 6.22
N ASP A 25 -3.81 -7.51 6.54
CA ASP A 25 -3.53 -6.23 5.89
C ASP A 25 -3.14 -6.46 4.42
N LEU A 26 -2.26 -7.43 4.16
CA LEU A 26 -1.83 -7.78 2.80
C LEU A 26 -3.01 -8.24 1.93
N LYS A 27 -3.91 -9.05 2.50
CA LYS A 27 -5.15 -9.49 1.85
C LYS A 27 -6.09 -8.33 1.57
N ALA A 28 -6.28 -7.43 2.54
CA ALA A 28 -7.09 -6.24 2.36
C ALA A 28 -6.62 -5.42 1.15
N ILE A 29 -5.32 -5.12 1.10
CA ILE A 29 -4.70 -4.36 0.00
C ILE A 29 -4.86 -5.11 -1.34
N TYR A 30 -4.63 -6.43 -1.36
CA TYR A 30 -4.78 -7.24 -2.57
C TYR A 30 -6.21 -7.24 -3.12
N PHE A 31 -7.22 -7.43 -2.27
CA PHE A 31 -8.62 -7.51 -2.70
C PHE A 31 -9.26 -6.16 -2.97
N GLN A 32 -8.96 -5.15 -2.15
CA GLN A 32 -9.50 -3.80 -2.32
C GLN A 32 -8.80 -3.08 -3.47
N ARG A 33 -7.53 -3.41 -3.74
CA ARG A 33 -6.67 -2.74 -4.74
C ARG A 33 -6.58 -1.22 -4.53
N THR A 34 -6.79 -0.77 -3.30
CA THR A 34 -6.80 0.63 -2.89
C THR A 34 -6.59 0.71 -1.39
N PHE A 35 -6.39 1.93 -0.92
CA PHE A 35 -6.40 2.31 0.49
C PHE A 35 -7.57 3.28 0.73
N GLU A 36 -7.89 3.53 2.00
CA GLU A 36 -8.71 4.67 2.39
C GLU A 36 -7.78 5.87 2.65
N ASP A 37 -7.99 6.95 1.91
CA ASP A 37 -7.21 8.17 2.06
C ASP A 37 -7.53 8.87 3.38
N THR A 38 -6.57 9.65 3.89
CA THR A 38 -6.74 10.50 5.07
C THR A 38 -6.45 11.96 4.72
N ASP A 39 -6.69 12.87 5.68
CA ASP A 39 -6.31 14.28 5.54
C ASP A 39 -4.77 14.46 5.40
N ASN A 40 -3.99 13.52 5.91
CA ASN A 40 -2.53 13.59 5.94
C ASN A 40 -1.88 12.92 4.74
N SER A 41 -2.51 11.89 4.18
CA SER A 41 -1.91 11.13 3.09
C SER A 41 -2.95 10.45 2.20
N TYR A 42 -2.63 10.35 0.92
CA TYR A 42 -3.49 9.73 -0.07
C TYR A 42 -2.71 8.84 -1.04
N TRP A 43 -3.41 7.88 -1.62
CA TRP A 43 -2.85 6.86 -2.50
C TRP A 43 -3.10 7.17 -3.98
N GLU A 44 -2.10 6.90 -4.83
CA GLU A 44 -2.26 6.95 -6.28
C GLU A 44 -1.69 5.68 -6.94
N GLU A 45 -2.45 5.09 -7.87
CA GLU A 45 -1.95 4.04 -8.77
C GLU A 45 -0.91 4.65 -9.73
N VAL A 46 0.26 4.02 -9.82
CA VAL A 46 1.30 4.39 -10.80
C VAL A 46 1.27 3.43 -11.98
N GLU A 47 1.14 2.14 -11.73
CA GLU A 47 1.09 1.11 -12.76
C GLU A 47 0.37 -0.15 -12.25
N ASN A 48 -0.45 -0.76 -13.12
CA ASN A 48 -1.16 -2.00 -12.84
C ASN A 48 -0.72 -3.08 -13.84
N GLY A 49 0.21 -3.92 -13.42
CA GLY A 49 0.72 -5.04 -14.20
C GLY A 49 -0.09 -6.32 -13.98
N GLU A 50 0.17 -7.34 -14.79
CA GLU A 50 -0.50 -8.65 -14.66
C GLU A 50 -0.25 -9.30 -13.29
N TYR A 51 0.93 -9.08 -12.72
CA TYR A 51 1.38 -9.74 -11.49
C TYR A 51 1.86 -8.77 -10.41
N TYR A 52 1.57 -7.48 -10.54
CA TYR A 52 1.91 -6.48 -9.52
C TYR A 52 1.09 -5.21 -9.68
N ILE A 53 1.05 -4.41 -8.62
CA ILE A 53 0.65 -3.00 -8.67
C ILE A 53 1.79 -2.15 -8.11
N ILE A 54 2.18 -1.12 -8.85
CA ILE A 54 3.03 -0.04 -8.38
C ILE A 54 2.11 1.11 -8.00
N PHE A 55 2.32 1.62 -6.80
CA PHE A 55 1.58 2.76 -6.31
C PHE A 55 2.49 3.69 -5.55
N LYS A 56 2.01 4.91 -5.31
CA LYS A 56 2.65 5.83 -4.39
C LYS A 56 1.68 6.30 -3.33
N ILE A 57 2.22 6.64 -2.17
CA ILE A 57 1.49 7.37 -1.13
C ILE A 57 2.13 8.74 -1.01
N ILE A 58 1.30 9.79 -1.13
CA ILE A 58 1.70 11.17 -0.96
C ILE A 58 1.36 11.59 0.46
N ILE A 59 2.37 11.99 1.22
CA ILE A 59 2.25 12.42 2.62
C ILE A 59 2.38 13.95 2.66
N ASN A 60 1.43 14.59 3.33
CA ASN A 60 1.33 16.04 3.52
C ASN A 60 1.42 16.84 2.20
N ASN A 61 0.97 16.26 1.08
CA ASN A 61 1.02 16.85 -0.27
C ASN A 61 2.43 17.13 -0.84
N PHE A 62 3.52 16.60 -0.25
CA PHE A 62 4.87 16.85 -0.76
C PHE A 62 5.81 15.64 -0.75
N LEU A 63 5.66 14.71 0.20
CA LEU A 63 6.55 13.56 0.30
C LEU A 63 5.92 12.37 -0.41
N GLU A 64 6.56 11.90 -1.47
CA GLU A 64 6.12 10.71 -2.21
C GLU A 64 6.94 9.49 -1.82
N ARG A 65 6.26 8.41 -1.45
CA ARG A 65 6.86 7.09 -1.25
C ARG A 65 6.27 6.12 -2.26
N TYR A 66 7.13 5.42 -2.98
CA TYR A 66 6.74 4.48 -4.03
C TYR A 66 6.83 3.05 -3.53
N PHE A 67 5.84 2.23 -3.88
CA PHE A 67 5.72 0.86 -3.43
C PHE A 67 5.37 -0.07 -4.59
N ILE A 68 5.79 -1.33 -4.47
CA ILE A 68 5.33 -2.42 -5.34
C ILE A 68 4.71 -3.53 -4.48
N LYS A 69 3.48 -3.92 -4.81
CA LYS A 69 2.79 -5.09 -4.26
C LYS A 69 2.75 -6.16 -5.33
N THR A 70 3.28 -7.35 -5.02
CA THR A 70 3.16 -8.52 -5.91
C THR A 70 1.74 -9.11 -5.84
N TYR A 71 1.24 -9.62 -6.95
CA TYR A 71 -0.16 -10.06 -7.12
C TYR A 71 -0.39 -11.48 -6.57
N TYR A 72 -0.22 -11.60 -5.25
CA TYR A 72 -0.63 -12.73 -4.42
C TYR A 72 -1.39 -12.19 -3.22
N GLU A 73 -2.39 -12.92 -2.69
CA GLU A 73 -3.20 -12.48 -1.54
C GLU A 73 -2.36 -11.99 -0.35
N ILE A 74 -1.28 -12.72 -0.05
CA ILE A 74 -0.30 -12.39 1.00
C ILE A 74 1.07 -12.02 0.42
N GLY A 75 1.12 -11.63 -0.86
CA GLY A 75 2.36 -11.24 -1.51
C GLY A 75 3.00 -10.04 -0.79
N PRO A 76 4.34 -9.97 -0.68
CA PRO A 76 5.01 -8.88 -0.01
C PRO A 76 4.77 -7.53 -0.70
N ILE A 77 4.93 -6.47 0.08
CA ILE A 77 5.03 -5.08 -0.37
C ILE A 77 6.48 -4.62 -0.15
N PHE A 78 7.05 -3.95 -1.14
CA PHE A 78 8.38 -3.36 -1.03
C PHE A 78 8.32 -1.87 -1.33
N GLU A 79 9.10 -1.09 -0.59
CA GLU A 79 9.33 0.32 -0.90
C GLU A 79 10.42 0.44 -1.97
N LEU A 80 10.11 1.14 -3.06
CA LEU A 80 11.02 1.42 -4.15
C LEU A 80 11.86 2.65 -3.81
N LYS A 81 13.15 2.43 -3.51
CA LYS A 81 14.11 3.51 -3.26
C LYS A 81 15.10 3.59 -4.40
N TYR A 82 15.19 4.75 -5.05
CA TYR A 82 16.31 5.04 -5.94
C TYR A 82 17.56 5.25 -5.08
N LYS A 83 18.59 4.46 -5.32
CA LYS A 83 19.89 4.64 -4.67
C LYS A 83 20.72 5.60 -5.53
N ILE A 84 21.03 6.77 -5.00
CA ILE A 84 22.04 7.69 -5.54
C ILE A 84 23.43 7.18 -5.16
#